data_AF-A0A1S1XZ27-F1
#
_entry.id   AF-A0A1S1XZ27-F1
#
_cell.length_a   1.000
_cell.length_b   1.000
_cell.length_c   1.000
_cell.angle_alpha   90.00
_cell.angle_beta   90.00
_cell.angle_gamma   90.00
#
_symmetry.space_group_name_H-M   'P 1'
#
loop_
_entity.id
_entity.type
_entity.pdbx_description
1 polymer ?
#
loop_
_entity_poly.entity_id
_entity_poly.type
_entity_poly.pdbx_seq_one_letter_code
_entity_poly.pdbx_strand_id
1 'polypeptide(L)'
;MPDHVHMLISIPPKYAVSQVIGYIKGKSAIHLARVYGEKKQSFVGQHFWARGYFVSTVGRDETMIREYIRHQEQEDQRVEQMNLWQ
;
A
#
# COMPACT_ATOMS: atom_id res chain seq x y z
N MET A 1 2.20 13.25 4.35
CA MET A 1 0.80 12.72 4.54
C MET A 1 0.79 11.26 4.11
N PRO A 2 0.14 10.33 4.84
CA PRO A 2 0.18 8.91 4.47
C PRO A 2 -0.59 8.67 3.17
N ASP A 3 0.13 8.36 2.10
CA ASP A 3 -0.37 8.21 0.72
C ASP A 3 -0.18 6.78 0.16
N HIS A 4 0.36 5.87 0.96
CA HIS A 4 0.66 4.49 0.60
C HIS A 4 0.34 3.51 1.74
N VAL A 5 0.30 2.21 1.43
CA VAL A 5 -0.04 1.14 2.38
C VAL A 5 1.04 0.07 2.37
N HIS A 6 1.55 -0.28 3.56
CA HIS A 6 2.46 -1.41 3.77
C HIS A 6 1.68 -2.63 4.23
N MET A 7 1.98 -3.79 3.64
CA MET A 7 1.33 -5.06 4.00
C MET A 7 2.37 -6.18 4.07
N LEU A 8 2.27 -7.00 5.11
CA LEU A 8 2.99 -8.27 5.22
C LEU A 8 2.00 -9.41 4.95
N ILE A 9 2.14 -10.08 3.80
CA ILE A 9 1.23 -11.14 3.36
C ILE A 9 1.99 -12.40 2.96
N SER A 10 1.43 -13.57 3.29
CA SER A 10 1.92 -14.86 2.82
C SER A 10 1.20 -15.25 1.53
N ILE A 11 1.96 -15.46 0.45
CA ILE A 11 1.42 -15.82 -0.87
C ILE A 11 1.84 -17.26 -1.19
N PRO A 12 0.89 -18.19 -1.44
CA PRO A 12 1.24 -19.52 -1.93
C PRO A 12 2.03 -19.44 -3.24
N PRO A 13 3.10 -20.26 -3.43
CA PRO A 13 4.02 -20.14 -4.56
C PRO A 13 3.37 -20.42 -5.93
N LYS A 14 2.17 -21.02 -5.95
CA LYS A 14 1.39 -21.23 -7.17
C LYS A 14 0.80 -19.94 -7.76
N TYR A 15 0.74 -18.85 -7.00
CA TYR A 15 0.23 -17.57 -7.45
C TYR A 15 1.38 -16.60 -7.71
N ALA A 16 1.33 -15.91 -8.85
CA ALA A 16 2.26 -14.83 -9.09
C ALA A 16 1.95 -13.65 -8.17
N VAL A 17 2.99 -13.05 -7.59
CA VAL A 17 2.88 -11.86 -6.73
C VAL A 17 2.10 -10.74 -7.44
N SER A 18 2.38 -10.52 -8.72
CA SER A 18 1.70 -9.51 -9.55
C SER A 18 0.19 -9.73 -9.65
N GLN A 19 -0.26 -10.98 -9.71
CA GLN A 19 -1.68 -11.32 -9.77
C GLN A 19 -2.36 -11.00 -8.44
N VAL A 20 -1.74 -11.35 -7.32
CA VAL A 20 -2.28 -11.10 -5.98
C VAL A 20 -2.37 -9.60 -5.71
N ILE A 21 -1.30 -8.85 -5.96
CA ILE A 21 -1.27 -7.39 -5.76
C ILE A 21 -2.25 -6.70 -6.72
N GLY A 22 -2.33 -7.13 -7.98
CA GLY A 22 -3.30 -6.62 -8.95
C GLY A 22 -4.74 -6.82 -8.48
N TYR A 23 -5.06 -8.00 -7.94
CA TYR A 23 -6.37 -8.30 -7.37
C TYR A 23 -6.69 -7.40 -6.17
N ILE A 24 -5.77 -7.27 -5.21
CA ILE A 24 -5.95 -6.43 -4.02
C ILE A 24 -6.19 -4.97 -4.42
N LYS A 25 -5.33 -4.40 -5.27
CA LYS A 25 -5.46 -3.02 -5.75
C LYS A 25 -6.76 -2.80 -6.51
N GLY A 26 -7.15 -3.74 -7.38
CA GLY A 26 -8.40 -3.65 -8.14
C GLY A 26 -9.65 -3.71 -7.29
N LYS A 27 -9.74 -4.71 -6.39
CA LYS A 27 -10.92 -4.88 -5.51
C LYS A 27 -11.06 -3.77 -4.49
N SER A 28 -9.96 -3.32 -3.88
CA SER A 28 -9.98 -2.20 -2.93
C SER A 28 -10.42 -0.90 -3.61
N ALA A 29 -9.91 -0.58 -4.80
CA ALA A 29 -10.33 0.61 -5.54
C ALA A 29 -11.83 0.60 -5.87
N ILE A 30 -12.37 -0.54 -6.32
CA ILE A 30 -13.81 -0.70 -6.59
C ILE A 30 -14.62 -0.56 -5.30
N HIS A 31 -14.17 -1.19 -4.21
CA HIS A 31 -14.86 -1.13 -2.93
C HIS A 31 -14.91 0.30 -2.39
N LEU A 32 -13.79 1.02 -2.41
CA LEU A 32 -13.71 2.41 -1.97
C LEU A 32 -14.57 3.32 -2.82
N ALA A 33 -14.54 3.17 -4.14
CA ALA A 33 -15.40 3.93 -5.04
C ALA A 33 -16.89 3.66 -4.76
N ARG A 34 -17.27 2.44 -4.38
CA ARG A 34 -18.65 2.09 -4.05
C ARG A 34 -19.10 2.61 -2.69
N VAL A 35 -18.24 2.54 -1.68
CA VAL A 35 -18.59 2.88 -0.28
C VAL A 35 -18.47 4.38 -0.02
N TYR A 36 -17.44 5.03 -0.58
CA TYR A 36 -17.12 6.44 -0.29
C TYR A 36 -17.32 7.36 -1.49
N GLY A 37 -17.69 6.83 -2.67
CA GLY A 37 -17.87 7.61 -3.90
C GLY A 37 -19.15 8.46 -3.96
N GLU A 38 -19.83 8.69 -2.83
CA GLU A 38 -21.19 9.24 -2.79
C GLU A 38 -21.34 10.69 -3.27
N LYS A 39 -20.28 11.44 -3.65
CA LYS A 39 -20.46 12.89 -3.89
C LYS A 39 -20.04 13.54 -5.19
N LYS A 40 -19.05 13.12 -5.98
CA LYS A 40 -18.77 13.87 -7.23
C LYS A 40 -18.12 13.02 -8.30
N GLN A 41 -18.79 13.02 -9.46
CA GLN A 41 -18.28 12.63 -10.77
C GLN A 41 -17.94 11.16 -10.92
N SER A 42 -18.32 10.61 -12.07
CA SER A 42 -17.91 9.27 -12.46
C SER A 42 -16.39 9.15 -12.29
N PHE A 43 -15.90 8.12 -11.61
CA PHE A 43 -14.47 7.78 -11.53
C PHE A 43 -13.86 7.39 -12.90
N VAL A 44 -14.52 7.73 -14.01
CA VAL A 44 -14.06 7.51 -15.38
C VAL A 44 -12.78 8.31 -15.57
N GLY A 45 -11.65 7.61 -15.65
CA GLY A 45 -10.32 8.21 -15.82
C GLY A 45 -9.55 8.52 -14.54
N GLN A 46 -10.12 8.28 -13.35
CA GLN A 46 -9.39 8.44 -12.08
C GLN A 46 -8.86 7.08 -11.58
N HIS A 47 -7.61 7.08 -11.11
CA HIS A 47 -6.95 5.91 -10.53
C HIS A 47 -6.73 6.13 -9.03
N PHE A 48 -7.31 5.26 -8.21
CA PHE A 48 -7.11 5.30 -6.76
C PHE A 48 -5.67 4.93 -6.37
N TRP A 49 -5.10 3.91 -7.04
CA TRP A 49 -3.73 3.48 -6.82
C TRP A 49 -2.80 3.94 -7.94
N ALA A 50 -1.53 4.21 -7.61
CA ALA A 50 -0.46 4.34 -8.61
C ALA A 50 -0.32 3.05 -9.44
N ARG A 51 0.22 3.14 -10.66
CA ARG A 51 0.43 1.96 -11.54
C ARG A 51 1.41 0.97 -10.92
N GLY A 52 2.48 1.46 -10.29
CA GLY A 52 3.52 0.64 -9.66
C GLY A 52 3.12 0.04 -8.30
N TYR A 53 3.94 -0.87 -7.82
CA TYR A 53 3.95 -1.39 -6.46
C TYR A 53 5.37 -1.85 -6.12
N PHE A 54 5.72 -1.85 -4.84
CA PHE A 54 6.98 -2.39 -4.34
C PHE A 54 6.72 -3.72 -3.65
N VAL A 55 7.62 -4.69 -3.84
CA VAL A 55 7.58 -5.96 -3.13
C VAL A 55 8.98 -6.41 -2.77
N SER A 56 9.13 -6.89 -1.53
CA SER A 56 10.35 -7.54 -1.06
C SER A 56 9.97 -8.87 -0.41
N THR A 57 10.69 -9.94 -0.74
CA THR A 57 10.49 -11.25 -0.13
C THR A 57 11.16 -11.29 1.24
N VAL A 58 10.41 -11.75 2.25
CA VAL A 58 10.94 -11.92 3.60
C VAL A 58 11.35 -13.37 3.79
N GLY A 59 12.58 -13.58 4.28
CA GLY A 59 13.08 -14.89 4.69
C GLY A 59 12.67 -15.23 6.13
N ARG A 60 13.60 -15.77 6.92
CA ARG A 60 13.36 -16.17 8.32
C ARG A 60 13.13 -15.00 9.29
N ASP A 61 13.46 -13.77 8.90
CA ASP A 61 13.41 -12.59 9.77
C ASP A 61 12.05 -11.86 9.73
N GLU A 62 10.96 -12.61 9.81
CA GLU A 62 9.59 -12.05 9.78
C GLU A 62 9.36 -11.05 10.91
N THR A 63 9.89 -11.34 12.11
CA THR A 63 9.73 -10.49 13.29
C THR A 63 10.35 -9.11 13.10
N MET A 64 11.55 -9.03 12.50
CA MET A 64 12.24 -7.77 12.25
C MET A 64 11.48 -6.91 11.22
N ILE A 65 10.96 -7.53 10.15
CA ILE A 65 10.19 -6.81 9.14
C ILE A 65 8.84 -6.35 9.68
N ARG A 66 8.21 -7.14 10.55
CA ARG A 66 6.97 -6.74 11.22
C ARG A 66 7.16 -5.50 12.08
N GLU A 67 8.23 -5.46 12.87
CA GLU A 67 8.59 -4.29 13.66
C GLU A 67 8.95 -3.10 12.76
N TYR A 68 9.70 -3.32 11.67
CA TYR A 68 9.99 -2.28 10.69
C TYR A 68 8.71 -1.65 10.11
N ILE A 69 7.74 -2.45 9.64
CA ILE A 69 6.47 -1.95 9.09
C ILE A 69 5.70 -1.12 10.15
N ARG A 70 5.70 -1.54 11.41
CA ARG A 70 5.04 -0.80 12.51
C ARG A 70 5.67 0.56 12.76
N HIS A 71 7.00 0.63 12.68
CA HIS A 71 7.74 1.85 12.95
C HIS A 71 7.94 2.73 11.72
N GLN A 72 7.71 2.20 10.52
CA GLN A 72 7.91 2.92 9.26
C GLN A 72 7.07 4.20 9.18
N GLU A 73 5.80 4.15 9.57
CA GLU A 73 4.95 5.35 9.57
C GLU A 73 5.46 6.45 10.51
N GLN A 74 6.09 6.09 11.64
CA GLN A 74 6.65 7.04 12.60
C GLN A 74 7.95 7.66 12.06
N GLU A 75 8.80 6.84 11.44
CA GLU A 75 10.05 7.31 10.85
C GLU A 75 9.82 8.17 9.61
N ASP A 76 8.87 7.82 8.74
CA ASP A 76 8.52 8.63 7.56
C ASP A 76 8.01 10.01 7.98
N GLN A 77 7.18 10.09 9.03
CA GLN A 77 6.73 11.38 9.60
C GLN A 77 7.89 12.19 10.18
N ARG A 78 8.84 11.53 10.85
CA ARG A 78 10.02 12.18 11.43
C ARG A 78 10.95 12.73 10.34
N VAL A 79 11.14 12.00 9.24
CA VAL A 79 11.95 12.42 8.09
C VAL A 79 11.26 13.56 7.34
N GLU A 80 9.95 13.49 7.08
CA GLU A 80 9.18 14.61 6.52
C GLU A 80 9.34 15.86 7.39
N GLN A 81 9.25 15.75 8.72
CA GLN A 81 9.48 16.85 9.64
C GLN A 81 10.90 17.42 9.55
N MET A 82 11.95 16.62 9.51
CA MET A 82 13.33 17.12 9.43
C MET A 82 13.62 17.85 8.11
N ASN A 83 13.05 17.39 6.99
CA ASN A 83 13.22 18.01 5.67
C ASN A 83 12.44 19.32 5.50
N LEU A 84 11.47 19.61 6.37
CA LEU A 84 10.70 20.86 6.37
C LEU A 84 11.48 22.05 6.95
N TRP A 85 12.61 21.82 7.64
CA TRP A 85 13.43 22.88 8.27
C TRP A 85 14.76 23.13 7.55
N GLN A 86 14.94 22.60 6.33
CA GLN A 86 16.03 22.94 5.41
C GLN A 86 15.53 23.86 4.30
#